data_AF-A0A3D3M572-F1
#
_entry.id   AF-A0A3D3M572-F1
#
_cell.length_a   1.000
_cell.length_b   1.000
_cell.length_c   1.000
_cell.angle_alpha   90.00
_cell.angle_beta   90.00
_cell.angle_gamma   90.00
#
_symmetry.space_group_name_H-M   'P 1'
#
loop_
_entity.id
_entity.type
_entity.pdbx_description
1 polymer ?
#
loop_
_entity_poly.entity_id
_entity_poly.type
_entity_poly.pdbx_seq_one_letter_code
_entity_poly.pdbx_strand_id
1 'polypeptide(L)' 'MKAPRVTLDQWRTLQAVVDHGGFAQAAEALHRSQSSVSYTVARMQDQLGVPLLRI' A
#
# COMPACT_ATOMS: atom_id res chain seq x y z
N MET A 1 12.04 1.63 -21.45
CA MET A 1 10.84 2.02 -20.68
C MET A 1 11.32 2.72 -19.41
N LYS A 2 10.69 3.83 -18.98
CA LYS A 2 11.03 4.43 -17.67
C LYS A 2 10.49 3.54 -16.56
N ALA A 3 11.28 3.34 -15.51
CA ALA A 3 10.82 2.63 -14.32
C ALA A 3 9.60 3.36 -13.70
N PRO A 4 8.60 2.63 -13.19
CA PRO A 4 7.46 3.23 -12.51
C PRO A 4 7.91 4.04 -11.29
N ARG A 5 7.29 5.19 -11.06
CA ARG A 5 7.63 6.10 -9.96
C ARG A 5 6.77 5.80 -8.73
N VAL A 6 7.28 4.95 -7.86
CA VAL A 6 6.70 4.62 -6.55
C VAL A 6 7.52 5.24 -5.42
N THR A 7 6.87 5.69 -4.36
CA THR A 7 7.50 6.35 -3.21
C THR A 7 7.84 5.33 -2.11
N LEU A 8 8.78 5.68 -1.23
CA LEU A 8 9.07 4.87 -0.04
C LEU A 8 7.86 4.77 0.91
N ASP A 9 6.99 5.78 0.94
CA ASP A 9 5.77 5.76 1.74
C ASP A 9 4.78 4.69 1.25
N GLN A 10 4.66 4.53 -0.06
CA GLN A 10 3.84 3.48 -0.66
C GLN A 10 4.37 2.08 -0.31
N TRP A 11 5.69 1.89 -0.38
CA TRP A 11 6.32 0.63 0.03
C TRP A 11 6.12 0.33 1.51
N ARG A 12 6.28 1.32 2.40
CA ARG A 12 6.02 1.17 3.84
C ARG A 12 4.56 0.85 4.13
N THR A 13 3.64 1.45 3.38
CA THR A 13 2.22 1.18 3.51
C THR A 13 1.89 -0.25 3.10
N LEU A 14 2.43 -0.74 1.97
CA LEU A 14 2.28 -2.13 1.55
C LEU A 14 2.87 -3.10 2.59
N GLN A 15 4.08 -2.81 3.08
CA GLN A 15 4.73 -3.62 4.11
C GLN A 15 3.84 -3.73 5.35
N ALA A 16 3.32 -2.61 5.85
CA ALA A 16 2.43 -2.62 7.01
C ALA A 16 1.17 -3.47 6.78
N VAL A 17 0.58 -3.45 5.57
CA VAL A 17 -0.57 -4.30 5.24
C VAL A 17 -0.23 -5.79 5.34
N VAL A 18 0.97 -6.19 4.90
CA VAL A 18 1.45 -7.57 4.98
C VAL A 18 1.77 -7.94 6.43
N ASP A 19 2.55 -7.12 7.12
CA ASP A 19 3.04 -7.37 8.48
C ASP A 19 1.88 -7.43 9.51
N HIS A 20 0.85 -6.61 9.32
CA HIS A 20 -0.31 -6.54 10.21
C HIS A 20 -1.54 -7.32 9.71
N GLY A 21 -1.46 -7.96 8.55
CA GLY A 21 -2.50 -8.88 8.06
C GLY A 21 -3.78 -8.21 7.55
N GLY A 22 -3.73 -6.95 7.14
CA GLY A 22 -4.89 -6.27 6.56
C GLY A 22 -4.83 -4.75 6.60
N PHE A 23 -5.72 -4.11 5.82
CA PHE A 23 -5.78 -2.65 5.69
C PHE A 23 -6.16 -1.95 7.00
N ALA A 24 -7.07 -2.53 7.79
CA ALA A 24 -7.52 -1.92 9.05
C ALA A 24 -6.40 -1.94 10.09
N GLN A 25 -5.74 -3.09 10.26
CA GLN A 25 -4.64 -3.28 11.20
C GLN A 25 -3.43 -2.43 10.83
N ALA A 26 -3.11 -2.33 9.53
CA ALA A 26 -2.05 -1.44 9.05
C ALA A 26 -2.37 0.04 9.28
N ALA A 27 -3.65 0.43 9.16
CA ALA A 27 -4.06 1.80 9.40
C ALA A 27 -3.87 2.22 10.86
N GLU A 28 -4.23 1.33 11.80
CA GLU A 28 -3.94 1.52 13.23
C GLU A 28 -2.44 1.64 13.49
N ALA A 29 -1.63 0.73 12.93
CA ALA A 29 -0.18 0.71 13.10
C ALA A 29 0.53 1.94 12.50
N LEU A 30 0.00 2.50 11.41
CA LEU A 30 0.53 3.68 10.73
C LEU A 30 -0.07 5.00 11.24
N HIS A 31 -1.04 4.95 12.17
CA HIS A 31 -1.82 6.11 12.61
C HIS A 31 -2.47 6.87 11.45
N ARG A 32 -3.10 6.13 10.52
CA ARG A 32 -3.79 6.65 9.33
C ARG A 32 -5.22 6.12 9.29
N SER A 33 -6.06 6.68 8.42
CA SER A 33 -7.35 6.05 8.12
C SER A 33 -7.16 4.80 7.25
N GLN A 34 -8.03 3.80 7.42
CA GLN A 34 -8.05 2.60 6.57
C GLN A 34 -8.21 2.96 5.08
N SER A 35 -9.02 3.98 4.77
CA SER A 35 -9.20 4.48 3.41
C SER A 35 -7.91 5.06 2.81
N SER A 36 -7.09 5.74 3.61
CA SER A 36 -5.81 6.30 3.16
C SER A 36 -4.79 5.19 2.85
N VAL A 37 -4.73 4.16 3.69
CA VAL A 37 -3.87 2.98 3.46
C VAL A 37 -4.29 2.25 2.18
N SER A 38 -5.58 1.95 2.04
CA SER A 38 -6.13 1.28 0.86
C SER A 38 -5.84 2.06 -0.43
N TYR A 39 -6.12 3.38 -0.44
CA TYR A 39 -5.84 4.23 -1.59
C TYR A 39 -4.36 4.27 -1.96
N THR A 40 -3.47 4.33 -0.96
CA THR A 40 -2.02 4.36 -1.17
C THR A 40 -1.51 3.08 -1.83
N VAL A 41 -2.00 1.91 -1.38
CA VAL A 41 -1.66 0.62 -1.99
C VAL A 41 -2.28 0.48 -3.39
N ALA A 42 -3.55 0.86 -3.57
CA ALA A 42 -4.19 0.83 -4.89
C ALA A 42 -3.42 1.66 -5.93
N ARG A 43 -3.06 2.90 -5.57
CA ARG A 43 -2.24 3.78 -6.43
C ARG A 43 -0.88 3.17 -6.76
N MET A 44 -0.25 2.48 -5.80
CA MET A 44 1.01 1.80 -6.01
C MET A 44 0.88 0.64 -7.01
N GLN A 45 -0.19 -0.16 -6.90
CA GLN A 45 -0.50 -1.23 -7.87
C GLN A 45 -0.70 -0.66 -9.27
N ASP A 46 -1.46 0.45 -9.41
CA ASP A 46 -1.68 1.12 -10.68
C ASP A 46 -0.38 1.63 -11.32
N GLN A 47 0.51 2.22 -10.51
CA GLN A 47 1.81 2.70 -10.98
C GLN A 47 2.73 1.56 -11.43
N LEU A 48 2.67 0.41 -10.75
CA LEU A 48 3.45 -0.76 -11.11
C LEU A 48 2.81 -1.58 -12.24
N GLY A 49 1.51 -1.39 -12.50
CA GLY A 49 0.75 -2.14 -13.49
C GLY A 49 0.52 -3.60 -13.11
N VAL A 50 0.63 -3.94 -11.82
CA VAL A 50 0.47 -5.30 -11.30
C VAL A 50 -0.28 -5.31 -9.98
N PRO A 51 -1.16 -6.31 -9.73
CA PRO A 51 -1.72 -6.53 -8.41
C PRO A 51 -0.62 -6.99 -7.45
N LEU A 52 -0.59 -6.41 -6.24
CA LEU A 52 0.40 -6.74 -5.21
C LEU A 52 -0.19 -7.63 -4.11
N LEU A 53 -1.50 -7.51 -3.86
CA LEU A 53 -2.22 -8.28 -2.85
C LEU A 53 -3.34 -9.09 -3.50
N ARG A 54 -3.65 -10.24 -2.88
CA ARG A 54 -4.92 -10.95 -3.13
C ARG A 54 -5.89 -10.53 -2.03
N ILE A 55 -7.02 -9.99 -2.44
CA ILE A 55 -8.12 -9.57 -1.57
C ILE A 55 -9.12 -10.70 -1.42
#